data_AF-A0A838QHK9-F1
#
_entry.id   AF-A0A838QHK9-F1
#
_cell.length_a   1.000
_cell.length_b   1.000
_cell.length_c   1.000
_cell.angle_alpha   90.00
_cell.angle_beta   90.00
_cell.angle_gamma   90.00
#
_symmetry.space_group_name_H-M   'P 1'
#
loop_
_entity.id
_entity.type
_entity.pdbx_description
1 polymer ?
#
loop_
_entity_poly.entity_id
_entity_poly.type
_entity_poly.pdbx_seq_one_letter_code
_entity_poly.pdbx_strand_id
1 'polypeptide(L)' 'MSQSTVRQRDGTTLVVVTHDERLAAQAGRIVHMLDGRIQKAEEPSQAAVSPPRRPAAPL' A
#
# COMPACT_ATOMS: atom_id res chain seq x y z
N MET A 1 2.37 5.02 34.16
CA MET A 1 2.83 4.30 32.96
C MET A 1 1.63 3.60 32.33
N SER A 2 0.91 4.26 31.43
CA SER A 2 -0.10 3.60 30.60
C SER A 2 0.19 4.01 29.17
N GLN A 3 0.72 3.05 28.39
CA GLN A 3 1.15 3.26 27.02
C GLN A 3 -0.09 3.50 26.15
N SER A 4 -0.25 4.71 25.62
CA SER A 4 -1.32 5.02 24.67
C SER A 4 -1.11 4.24 23.38
N THR A 5 -1.96 3.23 23.17
CA THR A 5 -2.13 2.45 21.94
C THR A 5 -2.21 3.39 20.73
N VAL A 6 -1.27 3.24 19.79
CA VAL A 6 -1.24 4.02 18.55
C VAL A 6 -2.54 3.77 17.79
N ARG A 7 -3.31 4.83 17.57
CA ARG A 7 -4.60 4.83 16.86
C ARG A 7 -4.45 4.13 15.51
N GLN A 8 -5.31 3.13 15.27
CA GLN A 8 -5.63 2.69 13.92
C GLN A 8 -6.23 3.89 13.18
N ARG A 9 -5.48 4.48 12.26
CA ARG A 9 -5.98 5.56 11.41
C ARG A 9 -6.78 4.93 10.28
N ASP A 10 -8.07 4.71 10.53
CA ASP A 10 -9.01 4.28 9.49
C ASP A 10 -8.94 5.26 8.30
N GLY A 11 -8.49 4.75 7.15
CA GLY A 11 -8.43 5.49 5.88
C GLY A 11 -7.07 6.06 5.46
N THR A 12 -5.96 5.80 6.17
CA THR A 12 -4.63 6.25 5.71
C THR A 12 -4.09 5.33 4.61
N THR A 13 -3.76 5.88 3.44
CA THR A 13 -3.05 5.15 2.38
C THR A 13 -1.54 5.25 2.59
N LEU A 14 -0.85 4.11 2.60
CA LEU A 14 0.60 4.03 2.74
C LEU A 14 1.24 3.68 1.39
N VAL A 15 2.27 4.43 1.00
CA VAL A 15 3.14 4.12 -0.13
C VAL A 15 4.54 3.91 0.40
N VAL A 16 5.14 2.77 0.06
CA VAL A 16 6.52 2.42 0.44
C VAL A 16 7.34 2.27 -0.82
N VAL A 17 8.49 2.94 -0.89
CA VAL A 17 9.49 2.76 -1.95
C VAL A 17 10.63 1.96 -1.36
N THR A 18 10.89 0.78 -1.92
CA THR A 18 11.94 -0.11 -1.45
C THR A 18 12.54 -0.87 -2.63
N HIS A 19 13.81 -1.26 -2.49
CA HIS A 19 14.47 -2.21 -3.39
C HIS A 19 14.46 -3.63 -2.81
N ASP A 20 13.91 -3.84 -1.61
CA ASP A 20 13.76 -5.16 -1.00
C ASP A 20 12.45 -5.84 -1.48
N GLU A 21 12.60 -6.91 -2.26
CA GLU A 21 11.49 -7.69 -2.81
C GLU A 21 10.62 -8.35 -1.75
N ARG A 22 11.20 -8.75 -0.60
CA ARG A 22 10.45 -9.40 0.49
C ARG A 22 9.53 -8.41 1.20
N LEU A 23 9.92 -7.15 1.26
CA LEU A 23 9.08 -6.08 1.79
C LEU A 23 7.99 -5.71 0.79
N ALA A 24 8.33 -5.58 -0.49
CA ALA A 24 7.36 -5.28 -1.55
C ALA A 24 6.27 -6.35 -1.65
N ALA A 25 6.63 -7.63 -1.49
CA ALA A 25 5.70 -8.76 -1.51
C ALA A 25 4.62 -8.71 -0.41
N GLN A 26 4.83 -7.94 0.67
CA GLN A 26 3.85 -7.77 1.74
C GLN A 26 2.83 -6.65 1.44
N ALA A 27 3.06 -5.84 0.41
CA ALA A 27 2.14 -4.80 0.01
C ALA A 27 0.94 -5.38 -0.75
N GLY A 28 -0.23 -4.75 -0.64
CA GLY A 28 -1.41 -5.12 -1.44
C GLY A 28 -1.26 -4.87 -2.94
N ARG A 29 -0.29 -4.02 -3.31
CA ARG A 29 -0.01 -3.69 -4.70
C ARG A 29 1.46 -3.35 -4.86
N ILE A 30 2.07 -3.88 -5.92
CA ILE A 30 3.45 -3.61 -6.30
C ILE A 30 3.46 -2.86 -7.63
N VAL A 31 4.19 -1.75 -7.69
CA VAL A 31 4.38 -0.94 -8.89
C VAL A 31 5.87 -0.88 -9.20
N HIS A 32 6.26 -1.47 -10.32
CA HIS A 32 7.63 -1.37 -10.83
C HIS A 32 7.77 -0.11 -11.66
N MET A 33 8.69 0.76 -11.26
CA MET A 33 9.00 2.00 -11.97
C MET A 33 10.42 1.94 -12.54
N LEU A 34 10.57 2.41 -13.77
CA LEU A 34 11.87 2.60 -14.43
C LEU A 34 11.79 3.87 -15.27
N ASP A 35 12.82 4.72 -15.19
CA ASP A 35 12.93 5.98 -15.93
C ASP A 35 11.68 6.87 -15.80
N GLY A 36 11.13 6.95 -14.59
CA GLY A 36 9.93 7.74 -14.30
C GLY A 36 8.63 7.17 -14.87
N ARG A 37 8.65 5.96 -15.45
CA ARG A 37 7.47 5.30 -16.03
C ARG A 37 7.11 4.04 -15.26
N ILE A 38 5.81 3.77 -15.16
CA ILE A 38 5.29 2.50 -14.65
C ILE A 38 5.50 1.44 -15.72
N GLN A 39 6.32 0.43 -15.43
CA GLN A 39 6.57 -0.69 -16.32
C GLN A 39 5.58 -1.82 -16.08
N LYS A 40 5.27 -2.08 -14.80
CA LYS A 40 4.39 -3.18 -14.39
C LYS A 40 3.67 -2.82 -13.09
N ALA A 41 2.41 -3.24 -12.99
CA ALA A 41 1.67 -3.22 -11.74
C ALA A 41 1.09 -4.61 -11.51
N GLU A 42 1.27 -5.13 -10.31
CA GLU A 42 0.73 -6.43 -9.92
C GLU A 42 0.10 -6.37 -8.54
N GLU A 43 -0.94 -7.16 -8.37
CA GLU A 43 -1.58 -7.41 -7.08
C GLU A 43 -1.08 -8.79 -6.66
N PRO A 44 -0.06 -8.88 -5.78
CA PRO A 44 0.40 -10.17 -5.32
C PRO A 44 -0.79 -10.92 -4.72
N SER A 45 -1.00 -12.16 -5.18
CA SER A 45 -2.13 -12.97 -4.74
C SER A 45 -1.96 -13.29 -3.26
N GLN A 46 -2.58 -12.50 -2.39
CA GLN A 46 -2.72 -12.88 -1.00
C GLN A 46 -4.06 -12.40 -0.44
N ALA A 47 -4.83 -13.38 0.02
CA ALA A 47 -6.07 -13.23 0.73
C ALA A 47 -5.98 -12.08 1.76
N ALA A 48 -7.00 -11.21 1.75
CA ALA A 48 -7.28 -10.19 2.76
C ALA A 48 -6.55 -8.83 2.68
N VAL A 49 -6.02 -8.40 1.54
CA VAL A 49 -5.79 -6.95 1.35
C VAL A 49 -7.04 -6.33 0.73
N SER A 50 -7.78 -5.56 1.55
CA SER A 50 -8.96 -4.84 1.06
C SER A 50 -8.54 -3.89 -0.07
N PRO A 51 -9.21 -3.88 -1.23
CA PRO A 51 -8.84 -3.01 -2.33
C PRO A 51 -8.88 -1.55 -1.87
N PRO A 52 -7.99 -0.67 -2.39
CA PRO A 52 -7.98 0.73 -2.02
C PRO A 52 -9.37 1.31 -2.30
N ARG A 53 -10.07 1.75 -1.25
CA ARG A 53 -11.34 2.45 -1.40
C ARG A 53 -11.08 3.65 -2.28
N ARG A 54 -11.77 3.74 -3.42
CA ARG A 54 -11.73 4.94 -4.26
C ARG A 54 -12.04 6.15 -3.36
N PRO A 55 -11.19 7.20 -3.33
CA PRO A 55 -11.59 8.42 -2.67
C PRO A 55 -12.91 8.87 -3.30
N ALA A 56 -13.93 9.10 -2.46
CA ALA A 56 -15.19 9.66 -2.93
C ALA A 56 -14.84 10.99 -3.61
N ALA A 57 -15.16 11.10 -4.90
CA ALA A 57 -15.02 12.36 -5.60
C ALA A 57 -15.89 13.40 -4.86
N PRO A 58 -15.37 14.61 -4.56
CA PRO A 58 -16.22 15.68 -4.05
C PRO A 58 -17.29 16.00 -5.11
N LEU A 59 -18.55 16.11 -4.66
CA LEU A 59 -19.70 16.57 -5.45
C LEU A 59 -19.55 18.06 -5.81
#